data_AF-A0A8S0TC38-F1
#
_entry.id   AF-A0A8S0TC38-F1
#
_cell.length_a   1.000
_cell.length_b   1.000
_cell.length_c   1.000
_cell.angle_alpha   90.00
_cell.angle_beta   90.00
_cell.angle_gamma   90.00
#
_symmetry.space_group_name_H-M   'P 1'
#
loop_
_entity.id
_entity.type
_entity.pdbx_description
1 polymer ?
#
loop_
_entity_poly.entity_id
_entity_poly.type
_entity_poly.pdbx_seq_one_letter_code
_entity_poly.pdbx_strand_id
1 'polypeptide(L)'
;MRENTFPDYEDLRIAVGSGTAVGTHSIALGDDTDARTSYTEERRVRDSLIDDFMYDLDTEAFIVTDKQGFISSEVSPSIQKRSRIEFEAKSSSFEPKSTQSDIIDKLASTIGKITQAIESIDTREPNCWNIIKEIPNLDDDDRFKVLDLLNTKAKKSEFLSMMPE
;
A
#
# COMPACT_ATOMS: atom_id res chain seq x y z
N MET A 1 -30.50 -39.95 -0.28
CA MET A 1 -29.62 -39.03 -1.02
C MET A 1 -30.49 -37.86 -1.46
N ARG A 2 -30.09 -36.62 -1.18
CA ARG A 2 -30.82 -35.43 -1.65
C ARG A 2 -30.09 -34.95 -2.90
N GLU A 3 -30.77 -34.98 -4.03
CA GLU A 3 -30.27 -34.42 -5.27
C GLU A 3 -30.29 -32.89 -5.12
N ASN A 4 -29.11 -32.29 -5.05
CA ASN A 4 -28.98 -30.84 -5.11
C ASN A 4 -29.15 -30.42 -6.57
N THR A 5 -30.35 -30.01 -6.93
CA THR A 5 -30.59 -29.25 -8.17
C THR A 5 -29.96 -27.87 -7.99
N PHE A 6 -28.86 -27.62 -8.70
CA PHE A 6 -28.25 -26.29 -8.76
C PHE A 6 -29.10 -25.37 -9.66
N PRO A 7 -29.25 -24.08 -9.33
CA PRO A 7 -29.89 -23.11 -10.22
C PRO A 7 -29.09 -22.98 -11.52
N ASP A 8 -29.79 -23.00 -12.66
CA ASP A 8 -29.19 -22.80 -13.98
C ASP A 8 -28.94 -21.29 -14.18
N TYR A 9 -27.68 -20.88 -14.36
CA TYR A 9 -27.27 -19.47 -14.41
C TYR A 9 -27.14 -18.93 -15.84
N GLU A 10 -28.06 -19.33 -16.73
CA GLU A 10 -28.06 -18.93 -18.15
C GLU A 10 -28.34 -17.43 -18.37
N ASP A 11 -28.70 -16.70 -17.31
CA ASP A 11 -29.06 -15.28 -17.37
C ASP A 11 -28.00 -14.33 -16.80
N LEU A 12 -26.80 -14.80 -16.42
CA LEU A 12 -25.76 -13.93 -15.89
C LEU A 12 -25.17 -13.03 -17.00
N ARG A 13 -25.55 -11.76 -16.99
CA ARG A 13 -25.06 -10.73 -17.90
C ARG A 13 -24.25 -9.70 -17.14
N ILE A 14 -23.05 -9.40 -17.62
CA ILE A 14 -22.19 -8.36 -17.04
C ILE A 14 -22.27 -7.14 -17.95
N ALA A 15 -22.62 -5.99 -17.38
CA ALA A 15 -22.63 -4.71 -18.08
C ALA A 15 -21.27 -4.01 -17.88
N VAL A 16 -20.59 -3.67 -18.97
CA VAL A 16 -19.34 -2.91 -18.97
C VAL A 16 -19.49 -1.74 -19.93
N GLY A 17 -19.50 -0.52 -19.39
CA GLY A 17 -19.77 0.68 -20.17
C GLY A 17 -21.17 0.66 -20.77
N SER A 18 -21.29 0.90 -22.09
CA SER A 18 -22.56 0.82 -22.83
C SER A 18 -22.85 -0.56 -23.43
N GLY A 19 -22.00 -1.57 -23.17
CA GLY A 19 -22.14 -2.92 -23.71
C GLY A 19 -22.54 -3.95 -22.65
N THR A 20 -23.24 -5.00 -23.06
CA THR A 20 -23.57 -6.17 -22.24
C THR A 20 -22.88 -7.40 -22.83
N ALA A 21 -22.10 -8.12 -22.02
CA ALA A 21 -21.50 -9.40 -22.40
C ALA A 21 -22.20 -10.54 -21.67
N VAL A 22 -22.55 -11.60 -22.41
CA VAL A 22 -23.19 -12.83 -21.90
C VAL A 22 -22.17 -13.95 -22.00
N GLY A 23 -21.71 -14.46 -20.85
CA GLY A 23 -20.78 -15.57 -20.79
C GLY A 23 -21.50 -16.86 -20.42
N THR A 24 -21.60 -17.80 -21.36
CA THR A 24 -22.25 -19.12 -21.14
C THR A 24 -21.30 -20.20 -20.61
N HIS A 25 -20.07 -19.83 -20.24
CA HIS A 25 -19.03 -20.77 -19.82
C HIS A 25 -18.40 -20.28 -18.52
N SER A 26 -18.28 -21.17 -17.54
CA SER A 26 -17.66 -20.90 -16.24
C SER A 26 -16.17 -20.57 -16.40
N ILE A 27 -15.72 -19.48 -15.77
CA ILE A 27 -14.31 -19.11 -15.72
C ILE A 27 -13.71 -19.78 -14.48
N ALA A 28 -13.04 -20.92 -14.64
CA ALA A 28 -12.27 -21.54 -13.58
C ALA A 28 -10.90 -20.84 -13.48
N LEU A 29 -10.52 -20.38 -12.29
CA LEU A 29 -9.14 -19.99 -12.00
C LEU A 29 -8.29 -21.27 -11.95
N GLY A 30 -7.68 -21.61 -13.09
CA GLY A 30 -6.75 -22.74 -13.17
C GLY A 30 -5.50 -22.49 -12.33
N ASP A 31 -4.97 -23.54 -11.72
CA ASP A 31 -3.74 -23.55 -10.90
C ASP A 31 -2.45 -23.35 -11.74
N ASP A 32 -2.60 -23.18 -13.05
CA ASP A 32 -1.49 -22.96 -13.97
C ASP A 32 -1.06 -21.49 -13.92
N THR A 33 -0.38 -21.13 -12.85
CA THR A 33 0.49 -19.94 -12.84
C THR A 33 1.85 -20.34 -13.40
N ASP A 34 2.03 -20.22 -14.71
CA ASP A 34 3.32 -20.29 -15.40
C ASP A 34 4.02 -18.91 -15.45
N ALA A 35 3.61 -17.98 -14.58
CA ALA A 35 4.21 -16.66 -14.49
C ALA A 35 5.71 -16.79 -14.18
N ARG A 36 6.53 -16.52 -15.20
CA ARG A 36 7.99 -16.47 -15.10
C ARG A 36 8.39 -15.45 -14.03
N THR A 37 8.75 -15.94 -12.85
CA THR A 37 9.43 -15.13 -11.84
C THR A 37 10.77 -14.75 -12.43
N SER A 38 10.92 -13.47 -12.78
CA SER A 38 12.24 -12.91 -13.05
C SER A 38 12.91 -12.70 -11.70
N TYR A 39 13.63 -13.73 -11.24
CA TYR A 39 14.77 -13.47 -10.37
C TYR A 39 15.69 -12.57 -11.18
N THR A 40 15.60 -11.28 -10.91
CA THR A 40 16.68 -10.39 -11.28
C THR A 40 17.80 -10.82 -10.34
N GLU A 41 18.69 -11.68 -10.85
CA GLU A 41 20.01 -11.81 -10.24
C GLU A 41 20.52 -10.38 -10.14
N GLU A 42 20.48 -9.86 -8.92
CA GLU A 42 21.14 -8.64 -8.56
C GLU A 42 22.55 -8.82 -9.08
N ARG A 43 22.85 -8.11 -10.17
CA ARG A 43 24.14 -8.14 -10.81
C ARG A 43 25.05 -7.62 -9.72
N ARG A 44 25.67 -8.55 -8.98
CA ARG A 44 26.69 -8.30 -7.98
C ARG A 44 27.85 -7.72 -8.77
N VAL A 45 27.72 -6.43 -9.08
CA VAL A 45 28.86 -5.55 -9.23
C VAL A 45 29.51 -5.64 -7.86
N ARG A 46 30.40 -6.63 -7.73
CA ARG A 46 31.51 -6.58 -6.81
C ARG A 46 32.07 -5.17 -7.00
N ASP A 47 32.08 -4.39 -5.92
CA ASP A 47 33.00 -3.28 -5.64
C ASP A 47 32.37 -2.12 -4.84
N SER A 48 31.30 -2.33 -4.08
CA SER A 48 31.03 -1.52 -2.87
C SER A 48 30.20 -2.33 -1.88
N LEU A 49 30.84 -2.90 -0.86
CA LEU A 49 30.12 -3.46 0.28
C LEU A 49 29.59 -2.30 1.12
N ILE A 50 28.45 -2.47 1.78
CA ILE A 50 27.90 -1.46 2.72
C ILE A 50 28.94 -1.07 3.80
N ASP A 51 29.92 -1.93 4.03
CA ASP A 51 31.08 -1.73 4.92
C ASP A 51 32.10 -0.68 4.44
N ASP A 52 32.02 -0.24 3.18
CA ASP A 52 32.93 0.78 2.63
C ASP A 52 32.47 2.21 2.98
N PHE A 53 31.27 2.38 3.55
CA PHE A 53 30.72 3.69 3.93
C PHE A 53 31.00 4.03 5.40
N MET A 54 31.59 5.19 5.64
CA MET A 54 31.80 5.76 6.98
C MET A 54 30.99 7.05 7.12
N TYR A 55 30.37 7.27 8.28
CA TYR A 55 29.65 8.50 8.56
C TYR A 55 30.62 9.62 8.97
N ASP A 56 30.65 10.70 8.19
CA ASP A 56 31.45 11.90 8.47
C ASP A 56 30.61 12.93 9.24
N LEU A 57 31.07 13.29 10.45
CA LEU A 57 30.38 14.27 11.29
C LEU A 57 30.50 15.70 10.76
N ASP A 58 31.54 16.01 10.00
CA ASP A 58 31.79 17.39 9.54
C ASP A 58 30.89 17.75 8.34
N THR A 59 30.50 16.75 7.55
CA THR A 59 29.62 16.91 6.38
C THR A 59 28.23 16.30 6.56
N GLU A 60 27.97 15.66 7.71
CA GLU A 60 26.71 14.98 8.04
C GLU A 60 26.27 13.94 6.97
N ALA A 61 27.25 13.28 6.33
CA ALA A 61 27.02 12.38 5.19
C ALA A 61 27.86 11.09 5.27
N PHE A 62 27.39 10.04 4.61
CA PHE A 62 28.15 8.80 4.45
C PHE A 62 29.14 8.94 3.27
N ILE A 63 30.43 8.78 3.55
CA ILE A 63 31.51 8.84 2.57
C ILE A 63 32.09 7.45 2.29
N VAL A 64 32.46 7.19 1.04
CA VAL A 64 33.15 5.95 0.67
C VAL A 64 34.61 6.05 1.11
N THR A 65 35.08 5.00 1.77
CA THR A 65 36.47 4.88 2.21
C THR A 65 37.32 4.49 1.00
N ASP A 66 37.94 5.47 0.35
CA ASP A 66 38.79 5.26 -0.83
C ASP A 66 39.94 4.29 -0.53
N LYS A 67 39.76 3.00 -0.87
CA LYS A 67 40.90 2.11 -1.08
C LYS A 67 41.38 2.33 -2.51
N GLN A 68 42.40 3.19 -2.63
CA GLN A 68 43.18 3.54 -3.81
C GLN A 68 43.08 2.50 -4.96
N GLY A 69 42.34 2.85 -6.02
CA GLY A 69 42.24 2.05 -7.24
C GLY A 69 42.05 2.97 -8.45
N PHE A 70 43.16 3.32 -9.09
CA PHE A 70 43.23 4.09 -10.33
C PHE A 70 42.27 3.59 -11.41
N ILE A 71 41.46 4.49 -11.98
CA ILE A 71 41.36 4.66 -13.43
C ILE A 71 40.81 6.05 -13.76
N SER A 72 41.75 6.93 -14.12
CA SER A 72 41.49 8.09 -14.97
C SER A 72 40.98 7.62 -16.34
N SER A 73 39.94 8.26 -16.85
CA SER A 73 39.74 8.37 -18.29
C SER A 73 38.87 9.60 -18.60
N GLU A 74 39.56 10.73 -18.75
CA GLU A 74 39.10 11.83 -19.60
C GLU A 74 38.91 11.32 -21.03
N VAL A 75 37.73 11.47 -21.63
CA VAL A 75 37.60 11.73 -23.07
C VAL A 75 36.45 12.72 -23.32
N SER A 76 36.84 13.88 -23.84
CA SER A 76 36.02 15.01 -24.31
C SER A 76 35.08 14.66 -25.48
N PRO A 77 34.05 15.49 -25.74
CA PRO A 77 32.85 15.08 -26.49
C PRO A 77 33.02 15.21 -28.02
N SER A 78 32.61 14.19 -28.77
CA SER A 78 32.54 14.29 -30.24
C SER A 78 31.22 14.93 -30.68
N ILE A 79 31.36 16.13 -31.25
CA ILE A 79 30.33 16.87 -31.97
C ILE A 79 29.78 16.01 -33.13
N GLN A 80 28.50 15.66 -33.11
CA GLN A 80 27.75 15.33 -34.32
C GLN A 80 26.60 16.31 -34.50
N LYS A 81 26.77 17.17 -35.51
CA LYS A 81 25.75 18.06 -36.08
C LYS A 81 24.55 17.21 -36.52
N ARG A 82 23.36 17.47 -35.96
CA ARG A 82 22.11 17.10 -36.63
C ARG A 82 21.16 18.28 -36.65
N SER A 83 20.74 18.57 -37.88
CA SER A 83 19.78 19.55 -38.39
C SER A 83 18.79 20.15 -37.40
N ARG A 84 18.74 21.50 -37.39
CA ARG A 84 17.66 22.32 -36.82
C ARG A 84 16.32 21.90 -37.43
N ILE A 85 15.35 21.58 -36.56
CA ILE A 85 13.93 21.57 -36.89
C ILE A 85 13.29 22.44 -35.81
N GLU A 86 12.82 23.64 -36.19
CA GLU A 86 11.99 24.47 -35.32
C GLU A 86 10.65 23.75 -35.15
N PHE A 87 10.41 23.21 -33.96
CA PHE A 87 9.06 22.91 -33.51
C PHE A 87 8.69 23.94 -32.45
N GLU A 88 7.65 24.68 -32.76
CA GLU A 88 6.98 25.65 -31.90
C GLU A 88 6.55 24.94 -30.61
N ALA A 89 7.31 25.16 -29.53
CA ALA A 89 6.97 24.67 -28.21
C ALA A 89 5.75 25.46 -27.70
N LYS A 90 4.55 24.93 -27.95
CA LYS A 90 3.38 25.22 -27.12
C LYS A 90 3.79 24.91 -25.68
N SER A 91 4.07 25.96 -24.92
CA SER A 91 4.34 25.91 -23.49
C SER A 91 3.07 25.46 -22.78
N SER A 92 2.90 24.14 -22.68
CA SER A 92 1.89 23.53 -21.84
C SER A 92 2.42 23.49 -20.41
N SER A 93 1.99 24.47 -19.63
CA SER A 93 1.85 24.45 -18.17
C SER A 93 3.01 23.85 -17.38
N PHE A 94 3.95 24.70 -16.97
CA PHE A 94 4.77 24.42 -15.79
C PHE A 94 3.82 24.26 -14.59
N GLU A 95 3.70 23.04 -14.06
CA GLU A 95 3.30 22.89 -12.66
C GLU A 95 4.30 23.66 -11.80
N PRO A 96 3.84 24.56 -10.92
CA PRO A 96 4.75 25.20 -9.98
C PRO A 96 5.35 24.11 -9.11
N LYS A 97 6.68 23.96 -9.16
CA LYS A 97 7.43 23.12 -8.23
C LYS A 97 7.04 23.59 -6.83
N SER A 98 6.27 22.79 -6.10
CA SER A 98 5.84 23.10 -4.73
C SER A 98 7.06 23.54 -3.94
N THR A 99 7.02 24.74 -3.39
CA THR A 99 8.12 25.29 -2.61
C THR A 99 8.27 24.46 -1.34
N GLN A 100 9.44 24.50 -0.69
CA GLN A 100 9.64 23.84 0.60
C GLN A 100 8.56 24.22 1.63
N SER A 101 8.07 25.47 1.59
CA SER A 101 6.93 25.93 2.39
C SER A 101 5.65 25.14 2.11
N ASP A 102 5.30 24.93 0.83
CA ASP A 102 4.09 24.20 0.44
C ASP A 102 4.10 22.75 0.94
N ILE A 103 5.29 22.13 0.96
CA ILE A 103 5.48 20.77 1.49
C ILE A 103 5.27 20.75 3.00
N ILE A 104 5.81 21.75 3.72
CA ILE A 104 5.67 21.87 5.18
C ILE A 104 4.21 22.16 5.56
N ASP A 105 3.53 23.06 4.84
CA ASP A 105 2.12 23.38 5.09
C ASP A 105 1.22 22.17 4.83
N LYS A 106 1.52 21.40 3.79
CA LYS A 106 0.80 20.15 3.49
C LYS A 106 1.02 19.10 4.58
N LEU A 107 2.23 18.97 5.11
CA LEU A 107 2.57 18.07 6.22
C LEU A 107 1.88 18.51 7.53
N ALA A 108 1.91 19.80 7.84
CA ALA A 108 1.21 20.35 9.01
C ALA A 108 -0.29 20.10 8.92
N SER A 109 -0.87 20.28 7.72
CA SER A 109 -2.28 19.97 7.46
C SER A 109 -2.61 18.50 7.65
N THR A 110 -1.79 17.57 7.17
CA THR A 110 -2.03 16.13 7.36
C THR A 110 -1.88 15.71 8.82
N ILE A 111 -0.90 16.24 9.55
CA ILE A 111 -0.75 15.99 10.99
C ILE A 111 -1.96 16.51 11.76
N GLY A 112 -2.47 17.71 11.44
CA GLY A 112 -3.67 18.26 12.05
C GLY A 112 -4.90 17.36 11.84
N LYS A 113 -5.07 16.83 10.63
CA LYS A 113 -6.15 15.88 10.30
C LYS A 113 -6.02 14.56 11.06
N ILE A 114 -4.81 14.02 11.18
CA ILE A 114 -4.56 12.79 11.96
C ILE A 114 -4.85 13.03 13.44
N THR A 115 -4.40 14.15 13.98
CA THR A 115 -4.64 14.52 15.39
C THR A 115 -6.14 14.60 15.67
N GLN A 116 -6.88 15.29 14.80
CA GLN A 116 -8.34 15.39 14.90
C GLN A 116 -9.02 14.01 14.78
N ALA A 117 -8.54 13.16 13.85
CA ALA A 117 -9.07 11.81 13.69
C ALA A 117 -8.85 10.97 14.96
N ILE A 118 -7.66 11.03 15.57
CA ILE A 118 -7.34 10.32 16.81
C ILE A 118 -8.18 10.84 17.98
N GLU A 119 -8.32 12.15 18.13
CA GLU A 119 -9.15 12.76 19.18
C GLU A 119 -10.64 12.43 19.00
N SER A 120 -11.08 12.25 17.75
CA SER A 120 -12.45 11.80 17.43
C SER A 120 -12.71 10.31 17.67
N ILE A 121 -11.66 9.50 17.92
CA ILE A 121 -11.85 8.11 18.36
C ILE A 121 -12.45 8.16 19.76
N ASP A 122 -13.76 7.99 19.82
CA ASP A 122 -14.51 7.92 21.07
C ASP A 122 -14.05 6.69 21.87
N THR A 123 -13.12 6.92 22.80
CA THR A 123 -12.62 5.90 23.75
C THR A 123 -13.67 5.47 24.77
N ARG A 124 -14.87 6.09 24.73
CA ARG A 124 -15.97 5.81 25.66
C ARG A 124 -16.91 4.72 25.18
N GLU A 125 -16.75 4.17 23.97
CA GLU A 125 -17.45 2.92 23.64
C GLU A 125 -17.00 1.86 24.65
N PRO A 126 -17.90 1.37 25.53
CA PRO A 126 -17.50 0.45 26.56
C PRO A 126 -16.89 -0.76 25.88
N ASN A 127 -15.63 -1.01 26.23
CA ASN A 127 -14.81 -1.94 25.49
C ASN A 127 -15.35 -3.34 25.71
N CYS A 128 -16.22 -3.80 24.79
CA CYS A 128 -16.85 -5.11 24.83
C CYS A 128 -15.81 -6.21 25.00
N TRP A 129 -14.58 -5.99 24.50
CA TRP A 129 -13.46 -6.90 24.71
C TRP A 129 -13.09 -7.12 26.19
N ASN A 130 -13.11 -6.07 27.01
CA ASN A 130 -12.80 -6.21 28.44
C ASN A 130 -13.85 -7.07 29.14
N ILE A 131 -15.12 -6.84 28.83
CA ILE A 131 -16.25 -7.61 29.38
C ILE A 131 -16.20 -9.06 28.88
N ILE A 132 -15.98 -9.28 27.59
CA ILE A 132 -15.87 -10.62 26.98
C ILE A 132 -14.74 -11.43 27.62
N LYS A 133 -13.61 -10.79 27.96
CA LYS A 133 -12.49 -11.45 28.67
C LYS A 133 -12.84 -11.85 30.10
N GLU A 134 -13.75 -11.14 30.76
CA GLU A 134 -14.18 -11.42 32.14
C GLU A 134 -15.18 -12.58 32.23
N ILE A 135 -15.78 -12.99 31.11
CA ILE A 135 -16.70 -14.15 31.08
C ILE A 135 -15.93 -15.44 31.38
N PRO A 136 -16.28 -16.18 32.45
CA PRO A 136 -15.63 -17.44 32.79
C PRO A 136 -16.02 -18.54 31.79
N ASN A 137 -15.14 -19.52 31.60
CA ASN A 137 -15.33 -20.68 30.71
C ASN A 137 -15.48 -20.36 29.21
N LEU A 138 -15.09 -19.16 28.79
CA LEU A 138 -15.01 -18.79 27.37
C LEU A 138 -13.55 -18.85 26.93
N ASP A 139 -13.24 -19.68 25.94
CA ASP A 139 -11.90 -19.73 25.34
C ASP A 139 -11.66 -18.53 24.40
N ASP A 140 -10.41 -18.32 23.99
CA ASP A 140 -10.06 -17.17 23.17
C ASP A 140 -10.70 -17.21 21.78
N ASP A 141 -10.88 -18.40 21.19
CA ASP A 141 -11.53 -18.54 19.89
C ASP A 141 -13.00 -18.10 19.95
N ASP A 142 -13.72 -18.52 20.98
CA ASP A 142 -15.09 -18.12 21.21
C ASP A 142 -15.22 -16.64 21.59
N ARG A 143 -14.25 -16.08 22.34
CA ARG A 143 -14.17 -14.63 22.60
C ARG A 143 -14.07 -13.83 21.31
N PHE A 144 -13.25 -14.27 20.34
CA PHE A 144 -13.15 -13.61 19.03
C PHE A 144 -14.43 -13.75 18.21
N LYS A 145 -15.10 -14.91 18.23
CA LYS A 145 -16.41 -15.08 17.56
C LYS A 145 -17.48 -14.17 18.14
N VAL A 146 -17.52 -14.02 19.47
CA VAL A 146 -18.45 -13.09 20.13
C VAL A 146 -18.14 -11.65 19.73
N LEU A 147 -16.86 -11.27 19.68
CA LEU A 147 -16.46 -9.94 19.24
C LEU A 147 -16.86 -9.67 17.78
N ASP A 148 -16.69 -10.64 16.89
CA ASP A 148 -17.12 -10.58 15.49
C ASP A 148 -18.65 -10.49 15.35
N LEU A 149 -19.39 -11.17 16.23
CA LEU A 149 -20.84 -11.06 16.28
C LEU A 149 -21.31 -9.65 16.67
N LEU A 150 -20.55 -8.95 17.51
CA LEU A 150 -20.75 -7.55 17.92
C LEU A 150 -20.23 -6.53 16.88
N ASN A 151 -20.39 -6.83 15.60
CA ASN A 151 -19.90 -6.00 14.49
C ASN A 151 -20.61 -4.64 14.29
N THR A 152 -21.70 -4.36 15.00
CA THR A 152 -22.40 -3.07 14.88
C THR A 152 -22.51 -2.36 16.22
N LYS A 153 -22.60 -1.02 16.18
CA LYS A 153 -22.80 -0.19 17.36
C LYS A 153 -24.07 -0.57 18.14
N ALA A 154 -25.14 -0.95 17.44
CA ALA A 154 -26.40 -1.36 18.08
C ALA A 154 -26.22 -2.64 18.91
N LYS A 155 -25.59 -3.67 18.34
CA LYS A 155 -25.32 -4.94 19.06
C LYS A 155 -24.39 -4.74 20.25
N LYS A 156 -23.34 -3.93 20.08
CA LYS A 156 -22.43 -3.56 21.19
C LYS A 156 -23.21 -2.86 22.31
N SER A 157 -24.03 -1.86 21.97
CA SER A 157 -24.83 -1.12 22.95
C SER A 157 -25.81 -2.02 23.70
N GLU A 158 -26.49 -2.93 23.00
CA GLU A 158 -27.43 -3.88 23.61
C GLU A 158 -26.70 -4.86 24.54
N PHE A 159 -25.58 -5.44 24.10
CA PHE A 159 -24.73 -6.31 24.91
C PHE A 159 -24.29 -5.64 26.22
N LEU A 160 -23.91 -4.37 26.16
CA LEU A 160 -23.49 -3.59 27.33
C LEU A 160 -24.65 -3.32 28.29
N SER A 161 -25.86 -3.08 27.77
CA SER A 161 -27.05 -2.85 28.61
C SER A 161 -27.54 -4.10 29.36
N MET A 162 -27.08 -5.30 28.96
CA MET A 162 -27.44 -6.57 29.59
C MET A 162 -26.52 -6.94 30.77
N MET A 163 -25.41 -6.23 30.96
CA MET A 163 -24.50 -6.52 32.06
C MET A 163 -25.07 -5.99 33.39
N PRO A 164 -24.98 -6.78 34.48
CA PRO A 164 -25.43 -6.34 35.81
C PRO A 164 -24.58 -5.15 36.30
N GLU A 165 -25.23 -4.25 37.06
CA GLU A 165 -24.59 -3.11 37.75
C GLU A 165 -23.59 -3.54 38.84
#